data_AF-A0A2V7TL91-F1
#
_entry.id   AF-A0A2V7TL91-F1
#
_cell.length_a   1.000
_cell.length_b   1.000
_cell.length_c   1.000
_cell.angle_alpha   90.00
_cell.angle_beta   90.00
_cell.angle_gamma   90.00
#
_symmetry.space_group_name_H-M   'P 1'
#
loop_
_entity.id
_entity.type
_entity.pdbx_description
1 polymer ?
#
loop_
_entity_poly.entity_id
_entity_poly.type
_entity_poly.pdbx_seq_one_letter_code
_entity_poly.pdbx_strand_id
1 'polypeptide(L)'
;MTTTKPPPAAPTPPTPPSHSTPYPPHWENVADLRVFRTTAQEWEKLIGWRTDMRKRGWKLLKVMSEETEVVAIFGRTKTKE
;
A
#
# COMPACT_ATOMS: atom_id res chain seq x y z
N MET A 1 -42.62 -18.22 45.75
CA MET A 1 -41.50 -17.69 46.55
C MET A 1 -40.34 -18.64 46.28
N THR A 2 -39.22 -18.33 45.63
CA THR A 2 -38.53 -17.10 45.22
C THR A 2 -37.64 -17.47 44.02
N THR A 3 -37.59 -16.61 43.00
CA THR A 3 -36.80 -16.75 41.78
C THR A 3 -35.40 -16.14 41.99
N THR A 4 -34.32 -16.82 41.61
CA THR A 4 -32.95 -16.29 41.69
C THR A 4 -32.43 -16.01 40.28
N LYS A 5 -32.37 -14.72 39.94
CA LYS A 5 -31.88 -14.15 38.68
C LYS A 5 -30.36 -13.91 38.77
N PRO A 6 -29.53 -14.37 37.81
CA PRO A 6 -28.10 -14.02 37.77
C PRO A 6 -27.89 -12.56 37.32
N PRO A 7 -26.76 -11.92 37.68
CA PRO A 7 -26.51 -10.48 37.47
C PRO A 7 -26.30 -10.13 35.99
N PRO A 8 -26.52 -8.87 35.58
CA PRO A 8 -26.36 -8.45 34.19
C PRO A 8 -24.88 -8.41 33.79
N ALA A 9 -24.58 -8.93 32.61
CA ALA A 9 -23.28 -8.84 31.98
C ALA A 9 -22.85 -7.38 31.79
N ALA A 10 -21.59 -7.09 32.08
CA ALA A 10 -20.98 -5.79 31.84
C ALA A 10 -21.14 -5.36 30.37
N PRO A 11 -21.30 -4.06 30.08
CA PRO A 11 -21.33 -3.58 28.70
C PRO A 11 -19.97 -3.83 28.05
N THR A 12 -19.97 -4.60 26.96
CA THR A 12 -18.80 -4.79 26.09
C THR A 12 -18.34 -3.44 25.56
N PRO A 13 -17.02 -3.17 25.49
CA PRO A 13 -16.51 -1.95 24.86
C PRO A 13 -16.94 -1.90 23.38
N PRO A 14 -17.18 -0.71 22.82
CA PRO A 14 -17.53 -0.57 21.41
C PRO A 14 -16.37 -1.09 20.56
N THR A 15 -16.68 -2.05 19.68
CA THR A 15 -15.79 -2.52 18.62
C THR A 15 -15.24 -1.29 17.87
N PRO A 16 -13.92 -1.10 17.75
CA PRO A 16 -13.40 0.01 16.96
C PRO A 16 -13.88 -0.14 15.52
N PRO A 17 -14.21 0.96 14.82
CA PRO A 17 -14.73 0.91 13.47
C PRO A 17 -13.69 0.22 12.59
N SER A 18 -14.12 -0.81 11.87
CA SER A 18 -13.33 -1.52 10.86
C SER A 18 -12.69 -0.48 9.96
N HIS A 19 -11.38 -0.29 10.10
CA HIS A 19 -10.61 0.66 9.32
C HIS A 19 -10.85 0.34 7.85
N SER A 20 -11.59 1.18 7.14
CA SER A 20 -11.59 1.19 5.68
C SER A 20 -10.16 1.54 5.31
N THR A 21 -9.31 0.54 5.11
CA THR A 21 -7.91 0.76 4.80
C THR A 21 -7.87 1.52 3.48
N PRO A 22 -7.38 2.77 3.45
CA PRO A 22 -7.43 3.61 2.26
C PRO A 22 -6.55 3.08 1.13
N TYR A 23 -5.71 2.08 1.42
CA TYR A 23 -4.78 1.48 0.50
C TYR A 23 -4.94 -0.04 0.47
N PRO A 24 -4.64 -0.68 -0.67
CA PRO A 24 -4.72 -2.13 -0.79
C PRO A 24 -3.83 -2.86 0.24
N PRO A 25 -4.22 -4.04 0.76
CA PRO A 25 -3.46 -4.77 1.78
C PRO A 25 -2.03 -5.14 1.36
N HIS A 26 -1.78 -5.30 0.05
CA HIS A 26 -0.44 -5.59 -0.46
C HIS A 26 0.54 -4.41 -0.28
N TRP A 27 0.05 -3.19 -0.01
CA TRP A 27 0.89 -2.01 0.28
C TRP A 27 1.51 -2.05 1.67
N GLU A 28 0.90 -2.73 2.64
CA GLU A 28 1.48 -2.90 3.99
C GLU A 28 2.78 -3.72 3.96
N ASN A 29 2.95 -4.55 2.92
CA ASN A 29 4.17 -5.33 2.70
C ASN A 29 5.25 -4.54 1.95
N VAL A 30 4.92 -3.37 1.41
CA VAL A 30 5.86 -2.50 0.69
C VAL A 30 6.65 -1.69 1.73
N ALA A 31 7.94 -1.98 1.85
CA ALA A 31 8.87 -1.30 2.75
C ALA A 31 9.11 0.15 2.34
N ASP A 32 9.21 0.33 1.02
CA ASP A 32 9.84 1.48 0.42
C ASP A 32 9.11 1.80 -0.88
N LEU A 33 8.70 3.06 -1.02
CA LEU A 33 8.01 3.59 -2.19
C LEU A 33 8.88 4.67 -2.83
N ARG A 34 9.03 4.60 -4.15
CA ARG A 34 9.70 5.62 -4.94
C ARG A 34 8.76 6.11 -6.02
N VAL A 35 8.51 7.42 -6.00
CA VAL A 35 7.75 8.10 -7.04
C VAL A 35 8.74 8.78 -7.98
N PHE A 36 8.57 8.54 -9.27
CA PHE A 36 9.38 9.13 -10.31
C PHE A 36 8.47 9.89 -11.26
N ARG A 37 8.64 11.22 -11.32
CA ARG A 37 7.93 12.11 -12.24
C ARG A 37 8.89 12.53 -13.34
N THR A 38 8.48 12.39 -14.59
CA THR A 38 9.30 12.72 -15.75
C THR A 38 8.40 13.01 -16.95
N THR A 39 8.95 13.45 -18.08
CA THR A 39 8.17 13.59 -19.32
C THR A 39 8.01 12.26 -20.03
N ALA A 40 7.03 12.13 -20.93
CA ALA A 40 6.89 10.91 -21.74
C ALA A 40 8.18 10.58 -22.53
N GLN A 41 8.86 11.58 -23.07
CA GLN A 41 10.09 11.40 -23.85
C GLN A 41 11.27 10.93 -23.00
N GLU A 42 11.42 11.46 -21.79
CA GLU A 42 12.47 11.02 -20.86
C GLU A 42 12.14 9.67 -20.24
N TRP A 43 10.86 9.37 -20.02
CA TRP A 43 10.42 8.07 -19.54
C TRP A 43 10.93 6.94 -20.45
N GLU A 44 10.84 7.08 -21.76
CA GLU A 44 11.33 6.08 -22.73
C GLU A 44 12.86 5.89 -22.68
N LYS A 45 13.62 6.95 -22.41
CA LYS A 45 15.08 6.86 -22.24
C LYS A 45 15.48 6.07 -20.99
N LEU A 46 14.57 5.88 -20.04
CA LEU A 46 14.82 5.22 -18.75
C LEU A 46 14.55 3.71 -18.75
N ILE A 47 14.36 3.07 -19.91
CA ILE A 47 14.15 1.60 -19.99
C ILE A 47 15.28 0.83 -19.27
N GLY A 48 16.53 1.25 -19.44
CA GLY A 48 17.68 0.66 -18.74
C GLY A 48 17.60 0.82 -17.22
N TRP A 49 17.23 2.02 -16.75
CA TRP A 49 17.04 2.31 -15.33
C TRP A 49 15.88 1.50 -14.72
N ARG A 50 14.76 1.32 -15.42
CA ARG A 50 13.66 0.47 -14.96
C ARG A 50 14.07 -1.00 -14.82
N THR A 51 14.91 -1.46 -15.73
CA THR A 51 15.46 -2.82 -15.68
C THR A 51 16.37 -2.98 -14.46
N ASP A 52 17.20 -1.98 -14.17
CA ASP A 52 18.05 -1.94 -12.97
C ASP A 52 17.22 -1.92 -11.68
N MET A 53 16.16 -1.09 -11.62
CA MET A 53 15.20 -1.08 -10.51
C MET A 53 14.62 -2.47 -10.26
N ARG A 54 14.18 -3.17 -11.31
CA ARG A 54 13.66 -4.54 -11.20
C ARG A 54 14.69 -5.52 -10.66
N LYS A 55 15.95 -5.44 -11.11
CA LYS A 55 17.07 -6.26 -10.61
C LYS A 55 17.35 -6.02 -9.12
N ARG A 56 17.20 -4.77 -8.66
CA ARG A 56 17.35 -4.39 -7.25
C ARG A 56 16.13 -4.75 -6.37
N GLY A 57 15.15 -5.45 -6.93
CA GLY A 57 13.94 -5.89 -6.22
C GLY A 57 12.84 -4.84 -6.15
N TRP A 58 12.94 -3.73 -6.90
CA TRP A 58 11.85 -2.77 -7.03
C TRP A 58 10.84 -3.25 -8.06
N LYS A 59 9.56 -3.24 -7.70
CA LYS A 59 8.45 -3.55 -8.59
C LYS A 59 7.75 -2.27 -8.99
N LEU A 60 7.47 -2.10 -10.28
CA LEU A 60 6.60 -1.03 -10.74
C LEU A 60 5.17 -1.35 -10.28
N LEU A 61 4.62 -0.51 -9.41
CA LEU A 61 3.28 -0.68 -8.86
C LEU A 61 2.22 -0.01 -9.72
N LYS A 62 2.50 1.22 -10.15
CA LYS A 62 1.57 2.02 -10.95
C LYS A 62 2.35 2.97 -11.84
N VAL A 63 1.85 3.18 -13.05
CA VAL A 63 2.30 4.24 -13.92
C VAL A 63 1.06 5.02 -14.36
N MET A 64 1.15 6.34 -14.29
CA MET A 64 0.13 7.27 -14.75
C MET A 64 0.79 8.20 -15.75
N SER A 65 0.13 8.43 -16.86
CA SER A 65 0.54 9.44 -17.85
C SER A 65 -0.53 10.51 -17.87
N GLU A 66 -0.14 11.76 -17.60
CA GLU A 66 -1.04 12.91 -17.60
C GLU A 66 -0.44 13.96 -18.54
N GLU A 67 -1.14 14.27 -19.63
CA GLU A 67 -0.82 15.29 -20.63
C GLU A 67 0.58 15.20 -21.26
N THR A 68 1.62 15.57 -20.52
CA THR A 68 3.04 15.52 -20.93
C THR A 68 3.95 14.87 -19.87
N GLU A 69 3.42 14.58 -18.69
CA GLU A 69 4.11 13.97 -17.58
C GLU A 69 3.77 12.48 -17.44
N VAL A 70 4.73 11.73 -16.95
CA VAL A 70 4.61 10.34 -16.54
C VAL A 70 5.03 10.25 -15.09
N VAL A 71 4.12 9.74 -14.27
CA VAL A 71 4.33 9.44 -12.86
C VAL A 71 4.38 7.94 -12.69
N ALA A 72 5.55 7.43 -12.35
CA ALA A 72 5.78 6.02 -12.07
C ALA A 72 6.03 5.79 -10.58
N ILE A 73 5.32 4.83 -10.00
CA ILE A 73 5.40 4.45 -8.60
C ILE A 73 6.03 3.07 -8.54
N PHE A 74 7.18 2.98 -7.88
CA PHE A 74 7.88 1.74 -7.59
C PHE A 74 7.74 1.41 -6.11
N GLY A 75 7.55 0.13 -5.81
CA GLY A 75 7.53 -0.40 -4.47
C GLY A 75 8.53 -1.52 -4.31
N ARG A 76 9.24 -1.53 -3.19
CA ARG A 76 10.09 -2.64 -2.77
C ARG A 76 9.49 -3.23 -1.49
N THR A 77 9.18 -4.52 -1.51
CA THR A 77 8.68 -5.22 -0.32
C THR A 77 9.80 -5.47 0.67
N LYS A 78 9.51 -5.46 1.97
CA LYS A 78 10.48 -5.91 2.99
C LYS A 78 10.70 -7.38 2.70
N THR A 79 11.90 -7.76 2.26
CA THR A 79 12.28 -9.16 2.34
C THR A 79 12.28 -9.47 3.83
N LYS A 80 11.35 -10.32 4.30
CA LYS A 80 11.51 -10.93 5.61
C LYS A 80 12.82 -11.70 5.54
N GLU A 81 13.86 -11.16 6.16
CA GLU A 81 15.00 -11.97 6.59
C GLU A 81 14.51 -13.07 7.54
#